data_AF-A0A2G5XPY3-F1
#
_entry.id   AF-A0A2G5XPY3-F1
#
_cell.length_a   1.000
_cell.length_b   1.000
_cell.length_c   1.000
_cell.angle_alpha   90.00
_cell.angle_beta   90.00
_cell.angle_gamma   90.00
#
_symmetry.space_group_name_H-M   'P 1'
#
loop_
_entity.id
_entity.type
_entity.pdbx_description
1 polymer ?
#
loop_
_entity_poly.entity_id
_entity_poly.type
_entity_poly.pdbx_seq_one_letter_code
_entity_poly.pdbx_strand_id
1 'polypeptide(L)'
;MDFIKEFIKNNYYFAVLLAICVSFAWVQFDKIAEEDHYIEIVINEGDTLWQLASNYSEDIPTNQWIEQVRSLNELPTDQIVSGELLRVPVKINKQTDIRVAEIGVGSK
;
A
#
# COMPACT_ATOMS: atom_id res chain seq x y z
N MET A 1 -30.36 -27.00 9.33
CA MET A 1 -29.33 -27.28 8.30
C MET A 1 -29.96 -27.89 7.05
N ASP A 2 -31.12 -28.52 7.16
CA ASP A 2 -31.77 -29.22 6.03
C ASP A 2 -32.26 -28.27 4.95
N PHE A 3 -32.86 -27.13 5.33
CA PHE A 3 -33.27 -26.08 4.38
C PHE A 3 -32.13 -25.60 3.47
N ILE A 4 -30.93 -25.38 4.02
CA ILE A 4 -29.75 -24.92 3.26
C ILE A 4 -29.30 -26.01 2.27
N LYS A 5 -29.33 -27.28 2.68
CA LYS A 5 -28.98 -28.41 1.80
C LYS A 5 -30.00 -28.59 0.67
N GLU A 6 -31.30 -28.54 0.98
CA GLU A 6 -32.38 -28.59 -0.01
C GLU A 6 -32.26 -27.45 -1.03
N PHE A 7 -32.00 -26.23 -0.54
CA PHE A 7 -31.88 -25.03 -1.37
C PHE A 7 -30.65 -25.09 -2.32
N ILE A 8 -29.49 -25.54 -1.82
CA ILE A 8 -28.26 -25.71 -2.60
C ILE A 8 -28.42 -26.80 -3.67
N LYS A 9 -29.07 -27.92 -3.32
CA LYS A 9 -29.30 -29.03 -4.25
C LYS A 9 -30.25 -28.65 -5.39
N ASN A 10 -31.31 -27.90 -5.07
CA ASN A 10 -32.29 -27.46 -6.06
C ASN A 10 -31.79 -26.29 -6.93
N ASN A 11 -30.81 -25.53 -6.43
CA ASN A 11 -30.23 -24.37 -7.12
C ASN A 11 -28.70 -24.49 -7.24
N TYR A 12 -28.21 -25.62 -7.74
CA TYR A 12 -26.78 -25.93 -7.80
C TYR A 12 -25.96 -24.88 -8.57
N TYR A 13 -26.51 -24.33 -9.67
CA TYR A 13 -25.86 -23.25 -10.42
C TYR A 13 -25.60 -21.99 -9.57
N PHE A 14 -26.53 -21.65 -8.67
CA PHE A 14 -26.38 -20.52 -7.75
C PHE A 14 -25.27 -20.77 -6.74
N ALA A 15 -25.17 -21.99 -6.21
CA ALA A 15 -24.11 -22.35 -5.27
C ALA A 15 -22.72 -22.34 -5.92
N VAL A 16 -22.60 -22.82 -7.17
CA VAL A 16 -21.35 -22.76 -7.95
C VAL A 16 -20.98 -21.31 -8.26
N LEU A 17 -21.94 -20.48 -8.66
CA LEU A 17 -21.72 -19.05 -8.91
C LEU A 17 -21.26 -18.31 -7.65
N LEU A 18 -21.87 -18.58 -6.50
CA LEU A 18 -21.49 -18.00 -5.21
C LEU A 18 -20.08 -18.41 -4.81
N ALA A 19 -19.69 -19.68 -5.01
CA ALA A 19 -18.34 -20.16 -4.74
C ALA A 19 -17.29 -19.44 -5.61
N ILE A 20 -17.59 -19.18 -6.89
CA ILE A 20 -16.71 -18.42 -7.79
C ILE A 20 -16.63 -16.95 -7.37
N CYS A 21 -17.74 -16.33 -6.96
CA CYS A 21 -17.72 -14.97 -6.43
C CYS A 21 -16.89 -14.84 -5.15
N VAL A 22 -16.98 -15.82 -4.25
CA VAL A 22 -16.21 -15.82 -2.99
C VAL A 22 -14.73 -16.01 -3.25
N SER A 23 -14.34 -16.91 -4.17
CA SER A 23 -12.93 -17.07 -4.53
C SER A 23 -12.37 -15.81 -5.21
N PHE A 24 -13.16 -15.17 -6.08
CA PHE A 24 -12.78 -13.90 -6.69
C PHE A 24 -12.65 -12.77 -5.65
N ALA A 25 -13.56 -12.70 -4.68
CA ALA A 25 -13.49 -11.73 -3.59
C ALA A 25 -12.26 -11.96 -2.69
N TRP A 26 -11.88 -13.22 -2.43
CA TRP A 26 -10.66 -13.55 -1.69
C TRP A 26 -9.40 -13.06 -2.41
N VAL A 27 -9.30 -13.27 -3.73
CA VAL A 27 -8.16 -12.77 -4.53
C VAL A 27 -8.04 -11.24 -4.48
N GLN A 28 -9.18 -10.54 -4.41
CA GLN A 28 -9.19 -9.07 -4.30
C GLN A 28 -8.84 -8.59 -2.88
N PHE A 29 -9.08 -9.40 -1.85
CA PHE A 29 -8.84 -9.02 -0.45
C PHE A 29 -7.35 -8.97 -0.09
N ASP A 30 -6.53 -9.84 -0.68
CA ASP A 30 -5.08 -9.87 -0.42
C ASP A 30 -4.37 -8.55 -0.82
N LYS A 31 -4.97 -7.75 -1.70
CA LYS A 31 -4.42 -6.46 -2.16
C LYS A 31 -4.86 -5.25 -1.34
N ILE A 32 -5.80 -5.41 -0.41
CA ILE A 32 -6.38 -4.30 0.36
C ILE A 32 -5.61 -4.02 1.66
N ALA A 33 -4.70 -4.92 2.06
CA ALA A 33 -3.95 -4.80 3.32
C ALA A 33 -2.57 -4.11 3.19
N GLU A 34 -2.13 -3.75 1.98
CA GLU A 34 -1.02 -2.79 1.81
C GLU A 34 -1.58 -1.38 1.99
N GLU A 35 -1.65 -0.91 3.23
CA GLU A 35 -1.67 0.54 3.45
C GLU A 35 -0.34 1.08 2.95
N ASP A 36 -0.35 1.64 1.74
CA ASP A 36 0.76 2.41 1.19
C ASP A 36 0.99 3.63 2.08
N HIS A 37 1.81 3.46 3.11
CA HIS A 37 2.26 4.56 3.94
C HIS A 37 3.18 5.44 3.10
N TYR A 38 2.89 6.74 3.09
CA TYR A 38 3.72 7.73 2.43
C TYR A 38 4.06 8.86 3.39
N ILE A 39 5.21 9.48 3.15
CA ILE A 39 5.60 10.74 3.79
C ILE A 39 5.77 11.82 2.72
N GLU A 40 5.63 13.07 3.13
CA GLU A 40 5.89 14.22 2.26
C GLU A 40 7.29 14.76 2.55
N ILE A 41 8.10 14.90 1.50
CA ILE A 41 9.44 15.50 1.57
C ILE A 41 9.52 16.70 0.64
N VAL A 42 10.30 17.72 1.01
CA VAL A 42 10.60 18.86 0.13
C VAL A 42 11.83 18.50 -0.71
N ILE A 43 11.69 18.62 -2.02
CA ILE A 43 12.78 18.34 -2.96
C ILE A 43 13.76 19.51 -2.98
N ASN A 44 15.06 19.20 -2.88
CA ASN A 44 16.13 20.18 -2.97
C ASN A 44 16.79 20.15 -4.36
N GLU A 45 17.55 21.19 -4.66
CA GLU A 45 18.28 21.26 -5.93
C GLU A 45 19.29 20.11 -6.03
N GLY A 46 19.21 19.35 -7.13
CA GLY A 46 20.09 18.20 -7.40
C GLY A 46 19.55 16.86 -6.93
N ASP A 47 18.41 16.83 -6.21
CA ASP A 47 17.74 15.59 -5.86
C ASP A 47 17.20 14.88 -7.13
N THR A 48 17.25 13.55 -7.11
CA THR A 48 16.71 12.71 -8.19
C THR A 48 15.89 11.58 -7.59
N LEU A 49 14.87 11.10 -8.33
CA LEU A 49 14.09 9.95 -7.91
C LEU A 49 14.95 8.71 -7.67
N TRP A 50 16.04 8.55 -8.43
CA TRP A 50 17.00 7.45 -8.26
C TRP A 50 17.75 7.52 -6.94
N GLN A 51 18.24 8.71 -6.56
CA GLN A 51 18.92 8.90 -5.28
C GLN A 51 17.94 8.72 -4.11
N LEU A 52 16.71 9.25 -4.24
CA LEU A 52 15.67 9.06 -3.24
C LEU A 52 15.30 7.59 -3.08
N ALA A 53 15.14 6.86 -4.20
CA ALA A 53 14.88 5.43 -4.15
C ALA A 53 15.99 4.68 -3.39
N SER A 54 17.26 5.01 -3.61
CA SER A 54 18.36 4.39 -2.86
C SER A 54 18.28 4.63 -1.35
N ASN A 55 17.62 5.70 -0.90
CA ASN A 55 17.49 6.05 0.51
C ASN A 55 16.21 5.49 1.15
N TYR A 56 15.12 5.37 0.38
CA TYR A 56 13.78 5.07 0.88
C TYR A 56 13.19 3.75 0.38
N SER A 57 13.77 3.11 -0.64
CA SER A 57 13.16 1.90 -1.24
C SER A 57 13.27 0.68 -0.35
N GLU A 58 14.27 0.60 0.54
CA GLU A 58 14.55 -0.52 1.46
C GLU A 58 14.44 -1.90 0.80
N ASP A 59 13.27 -2.53 0.86
CA ASP A 59 12.97 -3.86 0.29
C ASP A 59 12.37 -3.83 -1.12
N ILE A 60 11.96 -2.65 -1.59
CA ILE A 60 11.30 -2.45 -2.88
C ILE A 60 12.41 -2.22 -3.94
N PRO A 61 12.39 -2.97 -5.05
CA PRO A 61 13.27 -2.70 -6.18
C PRO A 61 13.17 -1.23 -6.63
N THR A 62 14.32 -0.59 -6.87
CA THR A 62 14.40 0.85 -7.21
C THR A 62 13.45 1.26 -8.33
N ASN A 63 13.33 0.44 -9.39
CA ASN A 63 12.42 0.71 -10.48
C ASN A 63 10.95 0.70 -10.04
N GLN A 64 10.53 -0.30 -9.25
CA GLN A 64 9.17 -0.38 -8.71
C GLN A 64 8.86 0.79 -7.77
N TRP A 65 9.84 1.18 -6.94
CA TRP A 65 9.68 2.33 -6.05
C TRP A 65 9.51 3.63 -6.83
N ILE A 66 10.29 3.85 -7.89
CA ILE A 66 10.15 5.04 -8.76
C ILE A 66 8.76 5.05 -9.41
N GLU A 67 8.28 3.92 -9.93
CA GLU A 67 6.91 3.81 -10.47
C GLU A 67 5.84 4.19 -9.43
N GLN A 68 5.98 3.71 -8.19
CA GLN A 68 5.05 4.05 -7.11
C GLN A 68 5.08 5.54 -6.78
N VAL A 69 6.25 6.17 -6.68
CA VAL A 69 6.37 7.62 -6.46
C VAL A 69 5.72 8.39 -7.61
N ARG A 70 5.94 7.98 -8.86
CA ARG A 70 5.31 8.65 -10.01
C ARG A 70 3.80 8.52 -9.98
N SER A 71 3.29 7.32 -9.71
CA SER A 71 1.85 7.07 -9.56
C SER A 71 1.24 7.90 -8.43
N LEU A 72 1.94 8.00 -7.29
CA LEU A 72 1.48 8.71 -6.09
C LEU A 72 1.44 10.24 -6.27
N ASN A 73 2.30 10.79 -7.14
CA ASN A 73 2.40 12.23 -7.40
C ASN A 73 1.92 12.64 -8.79
N GLU A 74 1.31 11.71 -9.53
CA GLU A 74 0.84 11.92 -10.91
C GLU A 74 1.94 12.49 -11.84
N LEU A 75 3.19 12.08 -11.61
CA LEU A 75 4.33 12.58 -12.38
C LEU A 75 4.35 11.94 -13.78
N PRO A 76 4.36 12.74 -14.86
CA PRO A 76 4.37 12.21 -16.23
C PRO A 76 5.74 11.65 -16.63
N THR A 77 6.81 11.99 -15.92
CA THR A 77 8.20 11.57 -16.18
C THR A 77 8.95 11.38 -14.86
N ASP A 78 10.21 10.97 -14.93
CA ASP A 78 11.09 10.84 -13.75
C ASP A 78 11.63 12.20 -13.24
N GLN A 79 11.14 13.30 -13.80
CA GLN A 79 11.59 14.64 -13.44
C GLN A 79 10.84 15.14 -12.21
N ILE A 80 11.60 15.66 -11.25
CA ILE A 80 11.10 16.30 -10.03
C ILE A 80 11.60 17.74 -9.99
N VAL A 81 10.79 18.64 -9.41
CA VAL A 81 11.08 20.06 -9.35
C VAL A 81 11.52 20.42 -7.93
N SER A 82 12.62 21.16 -7.82
CA SER A 82 13.10 21.67 -6.54
C SER A 82 12.10 22.65 -5.93
N GLY A 83 11.91 22.54 -4.61
CA GLY A 83 10.96 23.35 -3.85
C GLY A 83 9.54 22.79 -3.81
N GLU A 84 9.24 21.72 -4.54
CA GLU A 84 7.96 21.03 -4.48
C GLU A 84 7.92 19.95 -3.39
N LEU A 85 6.71 19.68 -2.92
CA LEU A 85 6.44 18.56 -2.03
C LEU A 85 6.28 17.29 -2.87
N LEU A 86 7.07 16.28 -2.55
CA LEU A 86 7.00 14.97 -3.14
C LEU A 86 6.52 13.95 -2.10
N ARG A 87 5.44 13.24 -2.41
CA ARG A 87 4.98 12.10 -1.62
C ARG A 87 5.84 10.88 -1.94
N VAL A 88 6.48 10.28 -0.95
CA VAL A 88 7.32 9.11 -1.13
C VAL A 88 6.80 7.92 -0.32
N PRO A 89 6.66 6.73 -0.92
CA PRO A 89 6.21 5.55 -0.20
C PRO A 89 7.32 5.10 0.76
N VAL A 90 6.94 4.86 2.01
CA VAL A 90 7.82 4.37 3.08
C VAL A 90 7.20 3.15 3.72
N LYS A 91 8.01 2.15 4.04
CA LYS A 91 7.55 1.06 4.89
C LYS A 91 7.60 1.51 6.34
N ILE A 92 6.45 1.85 6.92
CA ILE A 92 6.37 1.96 8.38
C ILE A 92 6.35 0.55 8.95
N ASN A 93 7.48 0.13 9.51
CA ASN A 93 7.51 -1.05 10.36
C ASN A 93 6.65 -0.77 11.60
N LYS A 94 5.57 -1.54 11.80
CA LYS A 94 4.67 -1.43 12.97
C LYS A 94 5.37 -1.51 14.34
N GLN A 95 6.67 -1.83 14.40
CA GLN A 95 7.48 -1.77 15.62
C GLN A 95 7.89 -0.35 16.03
N THR A 96 7.96 0.62 15.10
CA THR A 96 8.44 1.97 15.42
C THR A 96 7.37 2.84 16.09
N ASP A 97 6.09 2.57 15.83
CA ASP A 97 4.96 3.25 16.51
C ASP A 97 4.88 2.95 18.01
N ILE A 98 5.39 1.80 18.47
CA ILE A 98 5.40 1.45 19.89
C ILE A 98 6.39 2.33 20.68
N ARG A 99 7.51 2.76 20.07
CA ARG A 99 8.54 3.52 20.78
C ARG A 99 8.20 5.00 20.92
N VAL A 100 7.47 5.59 19.97
CA VAL A 100 7.11 7.02 20.01
C VAL A 100 6.00 7.29 21.04
N ALA A 101 5.12 6.32 21.31
CA ALA A 101 4.10 6.43 22.35
C ALA A 101 4.68 6.43 23.78
N GLU A 102 5.89 5.89 24.00
CA GLU A 102 6.49 5.77 25.33
C GLU A 102 7.31 7.01 25.76
N ILE A 103 7.87 7.77 24.80
CA ILE A 103 8.64 8.99 25.08
C ILE A 103 7.78 10.23 25.41
N GLY A 104 6.46 10.17 25.19
CA GLY A 104 5.54 11.27 25.47
C GLY A 104 4.94 11.30 26.87
N VAL A 105 5.14 10.27 27.70
CA VAL A 105 4.60 10.17 29.07
C VAL A 105 5.74 10.19 30.08
N GLY A 106 6.41 11.33 30.18
CA GLY A 106 7.58 11.45 31.05
C GLY A 106 8.03 12.88 31.30
N SER A 107 7.14 13.85 31.29
CA SER A 107 7.44 15.17 31.85
C SER A 107 6.17 15.78 32.45
N LYS A 108 5.98 15.52 33.75
CA LYS A 108 5.23 16.38 34.64
C LYS A 108 6.09 16.65 35.86
#